data_AF-A0ABD6CT91-F1
#
_entry.id   AF-A0ABD6CT91-F1
#
_cell.length_a   1.000
_cell.length_b   1.000
_cell.length_c   1.000
_cell.angle_alpha   90.00
_cell.angle_beta   90.00
_cell.angle_gamma   90.00
#
_symmetry.space_group_name_H-M   'P 1'
#
loop_
_entity.id
_entity.type
_entity.pdbx_description
1 polymer ?
#
loop_
_entity_poly.entity_id
_entity_poly.type
_entity_poly.pdbx_seq_one_letter_code
_entity_poly.pdbx_strand_id
1 'polypeptide(L)'
;MDRDARPADWAGLDSWWATLAQPHRLTSQSDGARVVERDRVGNWWSEVDSWWQSSARYSGPTADTSWSQVFPEEQSPDPWADLDDWWELYAQTGTDAAVRLAAVLARSNTVWSASNAPFDTDPLATDVSDGATPRGPYHPSNEVAWSRWLAQLLRPAGALIATLFDIPVEGPPDEVIREARLSNPGGRPRRADLLICYGDRGISIEVKLDDENYGKTAETAALVEHHYDDREWTHVLLLPERKRNRLDAIVSPGVEQTPDGQLRIPWTDPGPVEVRYWRDITTALRTLLRAGEIVDDHWAANAYLFCAVAEQQLLNFVSHPDAKRFASPANVVEALRPHQLTDTIDRQLTYLQQQNTR
;
A
#
# COMPACT_ATOMS: atom_id res chain seq x y z
N MET A 1 -47.35 11.59 -10.95
CA MET A 1 -46.22 12.30 -10.31
C MET A 1 -45.25 12.63 -11.41
N ASP A 2 -44.98 13.92 -11.60
CA ASP A 2 -44.21 14.47 -12.72
C ASP A 2 -42.73 14.09 -12.54
N ARG A 3 -42.18 13.26 -13.45
CA ARG A 3 -40.79 12.72 -13.42
C ARG A 3 -39.94 13.29 -14.57
N ASP A 4 -40.17 14.55 -14.94
CA ASP A 4 -39.28 15.24 -15.88
C ASP A 4 -38.11 15.88 -15.10
N ALA A 5 -36.94 15.24 -15.16
CA ALA A 5 -35.69 15.82 -14.64
C ALA A 5 -35.40 17.13 -15.38
N ARG A 6 -35.28 18.23 -14.63
CA ARG A 6 -35.02 19.55 -15.19
C ARG A 6 -33.52 19.73 -15.38
N PRO A 7 -33.07 20.57 -16.33
CA PRO A 7 -31.65 20.90 -16.51
C PRO A 7 -30.93 21.36 -15.23
N ALA A 8 -31.66 21.92 -14.26
CA ALA A 8 -31.13 22.33 -12.96
C ALA A 8 -30.79 21.16 -12.01
N ASP A 9 -31.40 19.98 -12.20
CA ASP A 9 -31.12 18.78 -11.39
C ASP A 9 -29.72 18.22 -11.72
N TRP A 10 -29.22 18.49 -12.92
CA TRP A 10 -27.87 18.14 -13.38
C TRP A 10 -26.78 19.07 -12.88
N ALA A 11 -27.11 20.31 -12.48
CA ALA A 11 -26.12 21.26 -11.97
C ALA A 11 -25.49 20.80 -10.63
N GLY A 12 -26.23 20.02 -9.84
CA GLY A 12 -25.70 19.35 -8.64
C GLY A 12 -24.73 18.21 -9.00
N LEU A 13 -25.08 17.42 -10.03
CA LEU A 13 -24.22 16.36 -10.57
C LEU A 13 -22.93 16.91 -11.18
N ASP A 14 -22.94 18.08 -11.83
CA ASP A 14 -21.72 18.70 -12.36
C ASP A 14 -20.71 19.06 -11.27
N SER A 15 -21.17 19.48 -10.08
CA SER A 15 -20.27 19.73 -8.94
C SER A 15 -19.71 18.44 -8.34
N TRP A 16 -20.54 17.38 -8.29
CA TRP A 16 -20.14 16.03 -7.89
C TRP A 16 -19.13 15.43 -8.89
N TRP A 17 -19.37 15.58 -10.19
CA TRP A 17 -18.48 15.20 -11.27
C TRP A 17 -17.18 16.00 -11.29
N ALA A 18 -17.24 17.32 -11.04
CA ALA A 18 -16.04 18.14 -10.91
C ALA A 18 -15.20 17.73 -9.69
N THR A 19 -15.81 17.17 -8.64
CA THR A 19 -15.11 16.63 -7.47
C THR A 19 -14.45 15.28 -7.76
N LEU A 20 -15.12 14.42 -8.55
CA LEU A 20 -14.60 13.13 -9.02
C LEU A 20 -13.51 13.28 -10.11
N ALA A 21 -13.64 14.28 -10.99
CA ALA A 21 -12.70 14.58 -12.07
C ALA A 21 -11.55 15.49 -11.62
N GLN A 22 -11.62 16.08 -10.42
CA GLN A 22 -10.48 16.73 -9.82
C GLN A 22 -9.44 15.66 -9.49
N PRO A 23 -8.22 15.74 -10.03
CA PRO A 23 -7.12 14.97 -9.49
C PRO A 23 -6.89 15.52 -8.08
N HIS A 24 -7.48 14.87 -7.08
CA HIS A 24 -7.07 15.10 -5.71
C HIS A 24 -5.57 14.89 -5.67
N ARG A 25 -4.86 15.95 -5.28
CA ARG A 25 -3.41 15.98 -5.17
C ARG A 25 -2.98 15.06 -4.04
N LEU A 26 -3.07 13.75 -4.28
CA LEU A 26 -2.14 12.79 -3.72
C LEU A 26 -0.78 13.19 -4.30
N THR A 27 0.09 13.66 -3.43
CA THR A 27 1.46 14.04 -3.79
C THR A 27 2.11 12.93 -4.61
N SER A 28 2.42 13.26 -5.87
CA SER A 28 3.30 12.54 -6.78
C SER A 28 2.98 11.06 -7.02
N GLN A 29 1.88 10.75 -7.70
CA GLN A 29 1.82 9.54 -8.52
C GLN A 29 2.20 9.88 -9.96
N SER A 30 3.23 9.21 -10.47
CA SER A 30 3.68 9.26 -11.86
C SER A 30 2.55 8.85 -12.83
N ASP A 31 2.55 9.44 -14.03
CA ASP A 31 1.53 9.30 -15.08
C ASP A 31 1.16 7.85 -15.49
N GLY A 32 1.91 6.82 -15.05
CA GLY A 32 1.55 5.41 -15.23
C GLY A 32 0.38 4.92 -14.38
N ALA A 33 0.12 5.52 -13.22
CA ALA A 33 -1.02 5.16 -12.36
C ALA A 33 -2.37 5.61 -12.95
N ARG A 34 -2.35 6.65 -13.80
CA ARG A 34 -3.55 7.17 -14.50
C ARG A 34 -4.08 6.24 -15.60
N VAL A 35 -3.28 5.28 -16.07
CA VAL A 35 -3.67 4.39 -17.17
C VAL A 35 -4.43 3.17 -16.65
N VAL A 36 -4.03 2.62 -15.49
CA VAL A 36 -4.70 1.45 -14.88
C VAL A 36 -6.07 1.81 -14.31
N GLU A 37 -6.27 3.06 -13.89
CA GLU A 37 -7.57 3.56 -13.46
C GLU A 37 -8.52 3.81 -14.64
N ARG A 38 -8.00 4.19 -15.81
CA ARG A 38 -8.81 4.40 -17.03
C ARG A 38 -9.34 3.11 -17.63
N ASP A 39 -8.55 2.04 -17.61
CA ASP A 39 -9.00 0.73 -18.10
C ASP A 39 -9.96 0.05 -17.12
N ARG A 40 -9.77 0.24 -15.80
CA ARG A 40 -10.70 -0.29 -14.78
C ARG A 40 -12.02 0.46 -14.78
N VAL A 41 -11.98 1.80 -14.82
CA VAL A 41 -13.17 2.66 -15.00
C VAL A 41 -13.79 2.43 -16.37
N GLY A 42 -13.00 2.26 -17.43
CA GLY A 42 -13.47 1.94 -18.79
C GLY A 42 -14.14 0.58 -18.89
N ASN A 43 -13.64 -0.44 -18.19
CA ASN A 43 -14.28 -1.75 -18.11
C ASN A 43 -15.60 -1.67 -17.33
N TRP A 44 -15.63 -0.91 -16.23
CA TRP A 44 -16.85 -0.69 -15.46
C TRP A 44 -17.91 0.08 -16.26
N TRP A 45 -17.48 1.09 -17.03
CA TRP A 45 -18.35 1.78 -17.97
C TRP A 45 -18.75 0.90 -19.14
N SER A 46 -17.91 -0.04 -19.59
CA SER A 46 -18.29 -0.99 -20.63
C SER A 46 -19.35 -1.98 -20.14
N GLU A 47 -19.34 -2.32 -18.85
CA GLU A 47 -20.39 -3.12 -18.23
C GLU A 47 -21.71 -2.32 -18.13
N VAL A 48 -21.65 -1.08 -17.66
CA VAL A 48 -22.81 -0.16 -17.61
C VAL A 48 -23.33 0.18 -19.02
N ASP A 49 -22.46 0.42 -20.00
CA ASP A 49 -22.80 0.68 -21.40
C ASP A 49 -23.33 -0.59 -22.07
N SER A 50 -22.81 -1.78 -21.75
CA SER A 50 -23.33 -3.03 -22.30
C SER A 50 -24.73 -3.32 -21.76
N TRP A 51 -24.98 -3.03 -20.48
CA TRP A 51 -26.29 -3.05 -19.85
C TRP A 51 -27.22 -2.04 -20.51
N TRP A 52 -26.77 -0.79 -20.70
CA TRP A 52 -27.54 0.27 -21.36
C TRP A 52 -27.84 -0.02 -22.85
N GLN A 53 -26.88 -0.57 -23.58
CA GLN A 53 -27.05 -1.00 -24.96
C GLN A 53 -27.97 -2.21 -25.07
N SER A 54 -27.98 -3.11 -24.09
CA SER A 54 -28.93 -4.24 -24.06
C SER A 54 -30.36 -3.74 -23.87
N SER A 55 -30.59 -2.77 -22.98
CA SER A 55 -31.88 -2.11 -22.79
C SER A 55 -32.30 -1.27 -24.01
N ALA A 56 -31.36 -0.57 -24.65
CA ALA A 56 -31.62 0.21 -25.86
C ALA A 56 -31.91 -0.66 -27.10
N ARG A 57 -31.34 -1.88 -27.18
CA ARG A 57 -31.60 -2.84 -28.28
C ARG A 57 -33.00 -3.46 -28.22
N TYR A 58 -33.66 -3.46 -27.06
CA TYR A 58 -35.10 -3.77 -26.96
C TYR A 58 -35.99 -2.63 -27.48
N SER A 59 -35.42 -1.46 -27.77
CA SER A 59 -36.11 -0.28 -28.29
C SER A 59 -35.62 0.07 -29.70
N GLY A 60 -35.68 -0.90 -30.63
CA GLY A 60 -35.35 -0.67 -32.04
C GLY A 60 -36.48 0.04 -32.79
N PRO A 61 -36.22 1.12 -33.56
CA PRO A 61 -37.24 1.84 -34.31
C PRO A 61 -37.43 1.20 -35.69
N THR A 62 -38.59 0.57 -35.95
CA THR A 62 -39.07 0.39 -37.32
C THR A 62 -39.88 1.61 -37.70
N ALA A 63 -39.34 2.38 -38.66
CA ALA A 63 -40.05 3.44 -39.33
C ALA A 63 -41.25 2.86 -40.10
N ASP A 64 -42.46 3.03 -39.57
CA ASP A 64 -43.59 3.45 -40.39
C ASP A 64 -44.69 4.08 -39.53
N THR A 65 -45.38 5.01 -40.15
CA THR A 65 -46.40 5.89 -39.60
C THR A 65 -47.69 5.12 -39.28
N SER A 66 -48.34 5.49 -38.17
CA SER A 66 -49.68 5.07 -37.70
C SER A 66 -49.71 3.91 -36.71
N TRP A 67 -50.70 4.03 -35.81
CA TRP A 67 -51.23 3.06 -34.85
C TRP A 67 -50.74 3.17 -33.41
N SER A 68 -51.54 3.93 -32.65
CA SER A 68 -52.00 3.58 -31.32
C SER A 68 -52.19 2.07 -31.17
N GLN A 69 -51.18 1.37 -30.67
CA GLN A 69 -51.31 0.02 -30.13
C GLN A 69 -50.44 -0.10 -28.88
N VAL A 70 -51.15 -0.02 -27.74
CA VAL A 70 -50.94 -0.81 -26.52
C VAL A 70 -49.54 -1.43 -26.42
N PHE A 71 -48.64 -0.75 -25.70
CA PHE A 71 -47.58 -1.47 -25.01
C PHE A 71 -48.27 -2.49 -24.09
N PRO A 72 -47.99 -3.79 -24.19
CA PRO A 72 -48.33 -4.71 -23.12
C PRO A 72 -47.61 -4.17 -21.88
N GLU A 73 -48.41 -3.85 -20.86
CA GLU A 73 -47.98 -3.50 -19.51
C GLU A 73 -47.39 -4.75 -18.82
N GLU A 74 -46.59 -5.54 -19.53
CA GLU A 74 -45.82 -6.64 -18.97
C GLU A 74 -44.44 -6.10 -18.60
N GLN A 75 -44.40 -5.54 -17.39
CA GLN A 75 -43.32 -5.70 -16.41
C GLN A 75 -41.91 -5.82 -16.99
N SER A 76 -41.40 -4.74 -17.59
CA SER A 76 -39.96 -4.51 -17.45
C SER A 76 -39.77 -3.94 -16.04
N PRO A 77 -38.97 -4.57 -15.15
CA PRO A 77 -38.61 -3.94 -13.89
C PRO A 77 -38.03 -2.54 -14.17
N ASP A 78 -38.38 -1.57 -13.33
CA ASP A 78 -37.86 -0.21 -13.43
C ASP A 78 -36.32 -0.32 -13.39
N PRO A 79 -35.61 -0.06 -14.51
CA PRO A 79 -34.16 -0.26 -14.55
C PRO A 79 -33.42 0.64 -13.56
N TRP A 80 -34.09 1.68 -13.05
CA TRP A 80 -33.60 2.50 -11.94
C TRP A 80 -33.71 1.80 -10.59
N ALA A 81 -34.74 0.98 -10.37
CA ALA A 81 -34.85 0.20 -9.14
C ALA A 81 -33.75 -0.86 -9.06
N ASP A 82 -33.42 -1.52 -10.17
CA ASP A 82 -32.30 -2.47 -10.22
C ASP A 82 -30.94 -1.78 -9.97
N LEU A 83 -30.78 -0.55 -10.47
CA LEU A 83 -29.58 0.26 -10.23
C LEU A 83 -29.50 0.78 -8.79
N ASP A 84 -30.62 1.20 -8.22
CA ASP A 84 -30.74 1.65 -6.83
C ASP A 84 -30.43 0.49 -5.87
N ASP A 85 -31.00 -0.70 -6.11
CA ASP A 85 -30.72 -1.92 -5.34
C ASP A 85 -29.25 -2.34 -5.46
N TRP A 86 -28.68 -2.28 -6.66
CA TRP A 86 -27.25 -2.52 -6.88
C TRP A 86 -26.39 -1.49 -6.14
N TRP A 87 -26.76 -0.22 -6.19
CA TRP A 87 -26.04 0.87 -5.54
C TRP A 87 -26.12 0.77 -4.01
N GLU A 88 -27.28 0.42 -3.46
CA GLU A 88 -27.45 0.16 -2.02
C GLU A 88 -26.60 -1.01 -1.57
N LEU A 89 -26.66 -2.14 -2.29
CA LEU A 89 -25.84 -3.32 -2.00
C LEU A 89 -24.33 -3.01 -2.11
N TYR A 90 -23.97 -2.25 -3.13
CA TYR A 90 -22.62 -1.76 -3.34
C TYR A 90 -22.22 -0.88 -2.15
N ALA A 91 -22.88 0.25 -1.91
CA ALA A 91 -22.62 1.16 -0.78
C ALA A 91 -22.54 0.44 0.57
N GLN A 92 -23.42 -0.54 0.81
CA GLN A 92 -23.44 -1.34 2.03
C GLN A 92 -22.17 -2.19 2.20
N THR A 93 -21.68 -2.85 1.16
CA THR A 93 -20.48 -3.70 1.22
C THR A 93 -19.23 -2.92 1.64
N GLY A 94 -19.06 -1.70 1.11
CA GLY A 94 -17.91 -0.85 1.46
C GLY A 94 -18.03 -0.28 2.86
N THR A 95 -19.24 0.09 3.27
CA THR A 95 -19.54 0.53 4.64
C THR A 95 -19.24 -0.59 5.65
N ASP A 96 -19.65 -1.83 5.36
CA ASP A 96 -19.39 -2.99 6.21
C ASP A 96 -17.88 -3.25 6.37
N ALA A 97 -17.11 -3.14 5.29
CA ALA A 97 -15.65 -3.25 5.35
C ALA A 97 -15.02 -2.16 6.23
N ALA A 98 -15.50 -0.92 6.12
CA ALA A 98 -15.05 0.20 6.95
C ALA A 98 -15.42 0.02 8.43
N VAL A 99 -16.65 -0.45 8.74
CA VAL A 99 -17.09 -0.80 10.09
C VAL A 99 -16.18 -1.87 10.70
N ARG A 100 -15.89 -2.93 9.94
CA ARG A 100 -14.97 -3.99 10.37
C ARG A 100 -13.56 -3.44 10.63
N LEU A 101 -13.05 -2.57 9.75
CA LEU A 101 -11.73 -1.97 9.93
C LEU A 101 -11.67 -1.09 11.18
N ALA A 102 -12.67 -0.23 11.40
CA ALA A 102 -12.78 0.60 12.60
C ALA A 102 -12.81 -0.26 13.87
N ALA A 103 -13.55 -1.38 13.87
CA ALA A 103 -13.59 -2.31 14.99
C ALA A 103 -12.23 -2.99 15.24
N VAL A 104 -11.52 -3.42 14.19
CA VAL A 104 -10.18 -4.02 14.31
C VAL A 104 -9.15 -3.02 14.81
N LEU A 105 -9.19 -1.77 14.35
CA LEU A 105 -8.32 -0.69 14.84
C LEU A 105 -8.64 -0.32 16.30
N ALA A 106 -9.90 -0.29 16.70
CA ALA A 106 -10.29 -0.12 18.10
C ALA A 106 -9.74 -1.23 19.00
N ARG A 107 -9.87 -2.49 18.56
CA ARG A 107 -9.26 -3.64 19.26
C ARG A 107 -7.74 -3.53 19.31
N SER A 108 -7.10 -3.11 18.22
CA SER A 108 -5.66 -2.92 18.16
C SER A 108 -5.19 -1.92 19.21
N ASN A 109 -5.89 -0.79 19.38
CA ASN A 109 -5.58 0.16 20.46
C ASN A 109 -5.66 -0.48 21.85
N THR A 110 -6.65 -1.35 22.12
CA THR A 110 -6.72 -2.10 23.38
C THR A 110 -5.54 -3.05 23.57
N VAL A 111 -5.07 -3.69 22.49
CA VAL A 111 -3.88 -4.56 22.52
C VAL A 111 -2.63 -3.73 22.85
N TRP A 112 -2.47 -2.56 22.23
CA TRP A 112 -1.36 -1.65 22.52
C TRP A 112 -1.37 -1.14 23.96
N SER A 113 -2.51 -0.67 24.46
CA SER A 113 -2.63 -0.19 25.85
C SER A 113 -2.35 -1.27 26.91
N ALA A 114 -2.50 -2.55 26.55
CA ALA A 114 -2.24 -3.69 27.42
C ALA A 114 -0.85 -4.31 27.19
N SER A 115 -0.07 -3.79 26.24
CA SER A 115 1.27 -4.31 25.89
C SER A 115 2.36 -3.74 26.78
N ASN A 116 3.60 -4.19 26.58
CA ASN A 116 4.78 -3.63 27.25
C ASN A 116 5.36 -2.40 26.51
N ALA A 117 4.70 -1.95 25.44
CA ALA A 117 5.14 -0.78 24.69
C ALA A 117 5.06 0.50 25.54
N PRO A 118 5.92 1.50 25.29
CA PRO A 118 5.80 2.81 25.92
C PRO A 118 4.65 3.66 25.33
N PHE A 119 3.75 3.08 24.55
CA PHE A 119 2.66 3.75 23.85
C PHE A 119 1.32 3.07 24.13
N ASP A 120 0.29 3.86 24.43
CA ASP A 120 -1.04 3.35 24.77
C ASP A 120 -1.92 3.07 23.53
N THR A 121 -1.49 3.48 22.34
CA THR A 121 -2.30 3.44 21.13
C THR A 121 -1.54 2.79 19.97
N ASP A 122 -2.30 2.37 18.96
CA ASP A 122 -1.77 1.85 17.71
C ASP A 122 -1.10 2.95 16.87
N PRO A 123 -0.01 2.68 16.13
CA PRO A 123 0.54 3.59 15.12
C PRO A 123 -0.48 4.18 14.13
N LEU A 124 -1.57 3.46 13.82
CA LEU A 124 -2.66 3.91 12.95
C LEU A 124 -3.80 4.62 13.71
N ALA A 125 -3.66 4.87 15.01
CA ALA A 125 -4.67 5.56 15.81
C ALA A 125 -4.81 7.04 15.44
N THR A 126 -3.79 7.62 14.81
CA THR A 126 -3.77 9.02 14.36
C THR A 126 -3.48 9.07 12.86
N ASP A 127 -4.15 9.98 12.16
CA ASP A 127 -3.79 10.33 10.79
C ASP A 127 -2.52 11.18 10.82
N VAL A 128 -1.43 10.65 10.26
CA VAL A 128 -0.18 11.38 10.10
C VAL A 128 0.00 11.89 8.67
N SER A 129 -0.90 11.53 7.74
CA SER A 129 -0.84 11.92 6.34
C SER A 129 -1.33 13.34 6.08
N ASP A 130 -2.12 13.92 7.00
CA ASP A 130 -2.65 15.28 6.85
C ASP A 130 -1.56 16.35 7.06
N GLY A 131 -0.99 16.81 5.95
CA GLY A 131 0.07 17.82 5.86
C GLY A 131 -0.31 19.24 6.30
N ALA A 132 -1.44 19.41 7.01
CA ALA A 132 -1.93 20.69 7.49
C ALA A 132 -1.03 21.34 8.56
N THR A 133 -0.06 20.61 9.11
CA THR A 133 0.90 21.16 10.08
C THR A 133 2.29 21.33 9.45
N PRO A 134 2.84 22.56 9.37
CA PRO A 134 4.22 22.82 8.91
C PRO A 134 5.30 22.16 9.79
N ARG A 135 4.91 21.65 10.96
CA ARG A 135 5.74 20.93 11.93
C ARG A 135 5.30 19.48 12.12
N GLY A 136 4.53 18.94 11.16
CA GLY A 136 4.12 17.54 11.15
C GLY A 136 5.32 16.60 11.14
N PRO A 137 5.08 15.29 11.35
CA PRO A 137 6.15 14.30 11.37
C PRO A 137 6.96 14.30 10.08
N TYR A 138 8.19 13.79 10.13
CA TYR A 138 9.03 13.67 8.95
C TYR A 138 8.34 12.77 7.90
N HIS A 139 8.15 13.29 6.68
CA HIS A 139 7.56 12.58 5.55
C HIS A 139 8.62 12.34 4.46
N PRO A 140 9.22 11.14 4.41
CA PRO A 140 10.23 10.84 3.40
C PRO A 140 9.59 10.77 2.01
N SER A 141 10.15 11.52 1.06
CA SER A 141 9.58 11.65 -0.29
C SER A 141 10.22 10.76 -1.35
N ASN A 142 11.29 10.02 -1.01
CA ASN A 142 12.03 9.19 -1.96
C ASN A 142 12.77 8.03 -1.27
N GLU A 143 13.30 7.11 -2.07
CA GLU A 143 14.01 5.90 -1.62
C GLU A 143 15.19 6.22 -0.68
N VAL A 144 15.95 7.28 -0.97
CA VAL A 144 17.09 7.70 -0.13
C VAL A 144 16.64 8.20 1.23
N ALA A 145 15.54 8.95 1.30
CA ALA A 145 14.99 9.44 2.56
C ALA A 145 14.48 8.28 3.43
N TRP A 146 13.80 7.30 2.81
CA TRP A 146 13.35 6.09 3.47
C TRP A 146 14.50 5.22 3.96
N SER A 147 15.54 5.00 3.14
CA SER A 147 16.70 4.21 3.52
C SER A 147 17.46 4.87 4.68
N ARG A 148 17.59 6.21 4.69
CA ARG A 148 18.18 6.96 5.80
C ARG A 148 17.44 6.77 7.11
N TRP A 149 16.11 6.81 7.10
CA TRP A 149 15.31 6.62 8.31
C TRP A 149 15.43 5.17 8.80
N LEU A 150 15.32 4.19 7.90
CA LEU A 150 15.49 2.78 8.24
C LEU A 150 16.87 2.51 8.85
N ALA A 151 17.95 3.11 8.32
CA ALA A 151 19.29 2.99 8.86
C ALA A 151 19.41 3.44 10.33
N GLN A 152 18.68 4.50 10.71
CA GLN A 152 18.69 5.00 12.08
C GLN A 152 18.03 4.01 13.04
N LEU A 153 17.03 3.26 12.58
CA LEU A 153 16.37 2.22 13.36
C LEU A 153 17.21 0.96 13.46
N LEU A 154 17.89 0.57 12.39
CA LEU A 154 18.72 -0.63 12.34
C LEU A 154 20.01 -0.50 13.16
N ARG A 155 20.65 0.69 13.13
CA ARG A 155 21.96 0.92 13.76
C ARG A 155 22.06 0.50 15.23
N PRO A 156 21.09 0.79 16.11
CA PRO A 156 21.18 0.35 17.50
C PRO A 156 20.43 -0.95 17.79
N ALA A 157 19.65 -1.49 16.83
CA ALA A 157 18.67 -2.53 17.10
C ALA A 157 19.06 -3.89 16.52
N GLY A 158 19.93 -4.62 17.22
CA GLY A 158 20.25 -6.00 16.89
C GLY A 158 19.02 -6.90 16.79
N ALA A 159 18.09 -6.78 17.74
CA ALA A 159 16.84 -7.56 17.73
C ALA A 159 15.99 -7.33 16.47
N LEU A 160 15.97 -6.10 15.93
CA LEU A 160 15.28 -5.80 14.67
C LEU A 160 15.94 -6.50 13.49
N ILE A 161 17.27 -6.49 13.43
CA ILE A 161 18.03 -7.16 12.37
C ILE A 161 17.81 -8.67 12.46
N ALA A 162 17.89 -9.25 13.67
CA ALA A 162 17.64 -10.67 13.90
C ALA A 162 16.25 -11.08 13.41
N THR A 163 15.24 -10.28 13.75
CA THR A 163 13.84 -10.52 13.37
C THR A 163 13.62 -10.43 11.86
N LEU A 164 14.33 -9.54 11.17
CA LEU A 164 14.11 -9.27 9.75
C LEU A 164 14.87 -10.21 8.82
N PHE A 165 16.09 -10.58 9.19
CA PHE A 165 17.01 -11.28 8.29
C PHE A 165 17.35 -12.68 8.77
N ASP A 166 16.76 -13.13 9.89
CA ASP A 166 16.99 -14.45 10.49
C ASP A 166 18.49 -14.76 10.72
N ILE A 167 19.25 -13.70 11.03
CA ILE A 167 20.67 -13.81 11.35
C ILE A 167 20.81 -13.81 12.87
N PRO A 168 21.50 -14.80 13.46
CA PRO A 168 21.78 -14.79 14.89
C PRO A 168 22.72 -13.61 15.20
N VAL A 169 22.20 -12.59 15.87
CA VAL A 169 22.97 -11.42 16.30
C VAL A 169 22.82 -11.24 17.81
N GLU A 170 23.95 -11.07 18.51
CA GLU A 170 23.99 -10.92 19.97
C GLU A 170 23.92 -9.44 20.41
N GLY A 171 23.98 -8.50 19.45
CA GLY A 171 24.05 -7.07 19.73
C GLY A 171 23.81 -6.19 18.49
N PRO A 172 24.01 -4.87 18.61
CA PRO A 172 23.93 -3.96 17.47
C PRO A 172 25.00 -4.29 16.41
N PRO A 173 24.77 -3.91 15.14
CA PRO A 173 25.78 -4.04 14.09
C PRO A 173 27.04 -3.24 14.41
N ASP A 174 28.18 -3.71 13.91
CA ASP A 174 29.44 -2.97 13.97
C ASP A 174 29.31 -1.66 13.20
N GLU A 175 28.65 -1.72 12.04
CA GLU A 175 28.43 -0.55 11.19
C GLU A 175 27.11 -0.63 10.41
N VAL A 176 26.48 0.54 10.24
CA VAL A 176 25.41 0.73 9.25
C VAL A 176 25.80 1.88 8.33
N ILE A 177 26.21 1.51 7.12
CA ILE A 177 26.67 2.42 6.07
C ILE A 177 25.49 2.77 5.18
N ARG A 178 25.31 4.06 4.94
CA ARG A 178 24.27 4.57 4.04
C ARG A 178 24.92 5.05 2.75
N GLU A 179 24.25 4.85 1.63
CA GLU A 179 24.64 5.47 0.36
C GLU A 179 26.12 5.20 0.00
N ALA A 180 26.58 3.97 0.27
CA ALA A 180 27.97 3.56 0.10
C ALA A 180 28.36 3.64 -1.38
N ARG A 181 29.42 4.40 -1.69
CA ARG A 181 29.89 4.57 -3.07
C ARG A 181 30.78 3.40 -3.46
N LEU A 182 30.36 2.66 -4.47
CA LEU A 182 31.05 1.50 -5.00
C LEU A 182 31.75 1.87 -6.30
N SER A 183 33.06 1.67 -6.32
CA SER A 183 33.86 1.81 -7.54
C SER A 183 33.45 0.75 -8.56
N ASN A 184 33.16 1.16 -9.79
CA ASN A 184 32.87 0.26 -10.90
C ASN A 184 34.00 0.38 -11.94
N PRO A 185 34.91 -0.60 -12.05
CA PRO A 185 36.08 -0.51 -12.95
C PRO A 185 35.74 -0.29 -14.43
N GLY A 186 34.55 -0.70 -14.87
CA GLY A 186 34.08 -0.59 -16.26
C GLY A 186 33.02 0.49 -16.51
N GLY A 187 32.67 1.30 -15.50
CA GLY A 187 31.49 2.16 -15.58
C GLY A 187 31.45 3.32 -14.60
N ARG A 188 30.26 3.92 -14.45
CA ARG A 188 30.03 4.96 -13.44
C ARG A 188 29.96 4.33 -12.05
N PRO A 189 30.47 5.00 -11.01
CA PRO A 189 30.31 4.54 -9.63
C PRO A 189 28.85 4.26 -9.30
N ARG A 190 28.61 3.15 -8.61
CA ARG A 190 27.29 2.80 -8.08
C ARG A 190 27.19 3.19 -6.62
N ARG A 191 25.97 3.17 -6.11
CA ARG A 191 25.69 3.51 -4.72
C ARG A 191 24.75 2.47 -4.15
N ALA A 192 25.20 1.72 -3.15
CA ALA A 192 24.31 0.87 -2.37
C ALA A 192 23.51 1.73 -1.38
N ASP A 193 22.23 1.44 -1.21
CA ASP A 193 21.37 2.24 -0.33
C ASP A 193 21.73 2.03 1.13
N LEU A 194 21.83 0.77 1.58
CA LEU A 194 22.22 0.41 2.94
C LEU A 194 23.13 -0.82 2.96
N LEU A 195 24.17 -0.76 3.78
CA LEU A 195 24.99 -1.90 4.17
C LEU A 195 24.97 -2.02 5.70
N ILE A 196 24.79 -3.22 6.21
CA ILE A 196 24.83 -3.56 7.63
C ILE A 196 25.98 -4.55 7.79
N CYS A 197 26.92 -4.26 8.67
CA CYS A 197 28.13 -5.06 8.87
C CYS A 197 28.13 -5.69 10.28
N TYR A 198 28.41 -6.99 10.32
CA TYR A 198 28.52 -7.82 11.53
C TYR A 198 29.69 -8.78 11.41
N GLY A 199 30.84 -8.42 11.97
CA GLY A 199 32.06 -9.25 11.89
C GLY A 199 32.39 -9.62 10.45
N ASP A 200 32.33 -10.94 10.17
CA ASP A 200 32.57 -11.57 8.87
C ASP A 200 31.32 -11.69 7.98
N ARG A 201 30.19 -11.10 8.40
CA ARG A 201 28.92 -11.10 7.65
C ARG A 201 28.46 -9.69 7.33
N GLY A 202 27.70 -9.57 6.24
CA GLY A 202 27.09 -8.32 5.82
C GLY A 202 25.69 -8.52 5.25
N ILE A 203 24.83 -7.51 5.41
CA ILE A 203 23.55 -7.42 4.70
C ILE A 203 23.60 -6.19 3.81
N SER A 204 23.35 -6.33 2.52
CA SER A 204 23.12 -5.19 1.63
C SER A 204 21.63 -5.07 1.33
N ILE A 205 21.05 -3.89 1.50
CA ILE A 205 19.64 -3.62 1.20
C ILE A 205 19.58 -2.58 0.08
N GLU A 206 18.94 -2.96 -1.02
CA GLU A 206 18.54 -2.05 -2.10
C GLU A 206 17.06 -1.70 -1.90
N VAL A 207 16.73 -0.40 -1.91
CA VAL A 207 15.35 0.08 -1.69
C VAL A 207 14.73 0.48 -3.02
N LYS A 208 13.57 -0.09 -3.36
CA LYS A 208 12.79 0.27 -4.55
C LYS A 208 11.37 0.64 -4.18
N LEU A 209 11.02 1.91 -4.34
CA LEU A 209 9.66 2.41 -4.11
C LEU A 209 8.93 2.56 -5.44
N ASP A 210 9.54 3.34 -6.34
CA ASP A 210 8.96 3.69 -7.62
C ASP A 210 9.84 3.25 -8.80
N ASP A 211 11.17 3.20 -8.61
CA ASP A 211 12.10 2.68 -9.62
C ASP A 211 11.91 1.17 -9.85
N GLU A 212 11.74 0.78 -11.11
CA GLU A 212 11.52 -0.60 -11.53
C GLU A 212 12.74 -1.24 -12.19
N ASN A 213 13.92 -0.59 -12.10
CA ASN A 213 15.18 -1.13 -12.59
C ASN A 213 15.72 -2.26 -11.68
N TYR A 214 14.92 -3.28 -11.41
CA TYR A 214 15.24 -4.36 -10.48
C TYR A 214 16.52 -5.11 -10.88
N GLY A 215 16.80 -5.26 -12.18
CA GLY A 215 18.03 -5.91 -12.65
C GLY A 215 19.33 -5.22 -12.22
N LYS A 216 19.29 -3.93 -11.88
CA LYS A 216 20.46 -3.22 -11.32
C LYS A 216 20.81 -3.66 -9.91
N THR A 217 19.89 -4.34 -9.21
CA THR A 217 20.11 -4.85 -7.86
C THR A 217 21.23 -5.88 -7.84
N ALA A 218 21.25 -6.82 -8.80
CA ALA A 218 22.33 -7.80 -8.94
C ALA A 218 23.70 -7.13 -9.16
N GLU A 219 23.74 -6.13 -10.05
CA GLU A 219 24.98 -5.38 -10.32
C GLU A 219 25.49 -4.64 -9.08
N THR A 220 24.60 -3.99 -8.31
CA THR A 220 24.99 -3.34 -7.06
C THR A 220 25.50 -4.38 -6.05
N ALA A 221 24.83 -5.51 -5.91
CA ALA A 221 25.20 -6.57 -4.99
C ALA A 221 26.57 -7.18 -5.32
N ALA A 222 26.87 -7.49 -6.59
CA ALA A 222 28.19 -7.96 -7.01
C ALA A 222 29.30 -6.92 -6.76
N LEU A 223 28.99 -5.63 -6.93
CA LEU A 223 29.93 -4.55 -6.59
C LEU A 223 30.16 -4.42 -5.08
N VAL A 224 29.17 -4.75 -4.24
CA VAL A 224 29.34 -4.80 -2.78
C VAL A 224 30.31 -5.90 -2.41
N GLU A 225 30.11 -7.13 -2.91
CA GLU A 225 31.00 -8.26 -2.65
C GLU A 225 32.44 -7.98 -3.11
N HIS A 226 32.60 -7.34 -4.28
CA HIS A 226 33.92 -6.98 -4.77
C HIS A 226 34.60 -5.89 -3.94
N HIS A 227 33.85 -4.91 -3.42
CA HIS A 227 34.39 -3.79 -2.66
C HIS A 227 34.68 -4.14 -1.20
N TYR A 228 33.91 -5.07 -0.64
CA TYR A 228 34.01 -5.55 0.73
C TYR A 228 34.17 -7.08 0.70
N ASP A 229 35.34 -7.54 0.26
CA ASP A 229 35.67 -8.94 -0.02
C ASP A 229 36.02 -9.77 1.23
N ASP A 230 35.99 -9.14 2.40
CA ASP A 230 36.28 -9.73 3.71
C ASP A 230 35.04 -10.26 4.44
N ARG A 231 33.86 -10.28 3.78
CA ARG A 231 32.58 -10.68 4.40
C ARG A 231 31.72 -11.55 3.48
N GLU A 232 30.92 -12.41 4.10
CA GLU A 232 29.81 -13.11 3.45
C GLU A 232 28.58 -12.20 3.40
N TRP A 233 27.99 -12.00 2.22
CA TRP A 233 26.90 -11.05 2.01
C TRP A 233 25.55 -11.72 1.80
N THR A 234 24.54 -11.24 2.53
CA THR A 234 23.13 -11.46 2.24
C THR A 234 22.58 -10.24 1.51
N HIS A 235 22.02 -10.44 0.33
CA HIS A 235 21.48 -9.36 -0.49
C HIS A 235 19.95 -9.31 -0.39
N VAL A 236 19.41 -8.12 -0.14
CA VAL A 236 17.97 -7.89 0.07
C VAL A 236 17.47 -6.79 -0.87
N LEU A 237 16.37 -7.08 -1.55
CA LEU A 237 15.55 -6.11 -2.24
C LEU A 237 14.33 -5.76 -1.36
N LEU A 238 14.22 -4.50 -0.95
CA LEU A 238 13.12 -3.99 -0.13
C LEU A 238 12.16 -3.14 -0.97
N LEU A 239 10.90 -3.54 -1.05
CA LEU A 239 9.89 -2.89 -1.89
C LEU A 239 8.47 -2.92 -1.29
N PRO A 240 7.52 -2.11 -1.76
CA PRO A 240 6.12 -2.27 -1.39
C PRO A 240 5.54 -3.59 -1.92
N GLU A 241 4.73 -4.29 -1.12
CA GLU A 241 4.12 -5.59 -1.52
C GLU A 241 3.28 -5.46 -2.81
N ARG A 242 2.67 -4.29 -3.05
CA ARG A 242 1.93 -4.00 -4.30
C ARG A 242 2.77 -4.13 -5.58
N LYS A 243 4.10 -4.07 -5.48
CA LYS A 243 5.03 -4.20 -6.61
C LYS A 243 5.43 -5.66 -6.88
N ARG A 244 4.93 -6.65 -6.10
CA ARG A 244 5.24 -8.08 -6.26
C ARG A 244 5.02 -8.60 -7.69
N ASN A 245 3.84 -8.42 -8.26
CA ASN A 245 3.53 -8.91 -9.60
C ASN A 245 4.40 -8.22 -10.66
N ARG A 246 4.72 -6.94 -10.44
CA ARG A 246 5.56 -6.16 -11.35
C ARG A 246 7.02 -6.61 -11.29
N LEU A 247 7.52 -6.93 -10.10
CA LEU A 247 8.84 -7.53 -9.91
C LEU A 247 8.94 -8.84 -10.69
N ASP A 248 8.01 -9.77 -10.45
CA ASP A 248 7.99 -11.09 -11.08
C ASP A 248 7.93 -11.04 -12.61
N ALA A 249 7.20 -10.06 -13.16
CA ALA A 249 7.11 -9.84 -14.60
C ALA A 249 8.41 -9.27 -15.24
N ILE A 250 9.30 -8.65 -14.47
CA ILE A 250 10.50 -7.97 -14.97
C ILE A 250 11.75 -8.84 -14.78
N VAL A 251 11.87 -9.54 -13.66
CA VAL A 251 13.09 -10.28 -13.33
C VAL A 251 13.11 -11.64 -14.01
N SER A 252 14.30 -12.07 -14.42
CA SER A 252 14.55 -13.39 -14.96
C SER A 252 15.83 -13.94 -14.31
N PRO A 253 15.80 -15.14 -13.69
CA PRO A 253 14.60 -15.95 -13.44
C PRO A 253 13.56 -15.24 -12.54
N GLY A 254 12.31 -15.71 -12.56
CA GLY A 254 11.20 -15.16 -11.76
C GLY A 254 11.40 -15.31 -10.25
N VAL A 255 10.52 -14.71 -9.45
CA VAL A 255 10.62 -14.77 -7.98
C VAL A 255 10.20 -16.16 -7.51
N GLU A 256 11.06 -16.81 -6.72
CA GLU A 256 10.80 -18.10 -6.12
C GLU A 256 10.47 -17.97 -4.64
N GLN A 257 9.64 -18.88 -4.13
CA GLN A 257 9.42 -19.05 -2.71
C GLN A 257 10.20 -20.27 -2.21
N THR A 258 11.01 -20.09 -1.18
CA THR A 258 11.77 -21.15 -0.52
C THR A 258 10.86 -22.02 0.36
N PRO A 259 11.31 -23.22 0.79
CA PRO A 259 10.50 -24.12 1.62
C PRO A 259 10.04 -23.52 2.97
N ASP A 260 10.82 -22.60 3.53
CA ASP A 260 10.52 -21.81 4.72
C ASP A 260 9.63 -20.59 4.45
N GLY A 261 9.22 -20.39 3.20
CA GLY A 261 8.26 -19.37 2.79
C GLY A 261 8.86 -18.02 2.43
N GLN A 262 10.18 -17.85 2.47
CA GLN A 262 10.86 -16.62 2.05
C GLN A 262 10.86 -16.47 0.53
N LEU A 263 10.81 -15.23 0.06
CA LEU A 263 10.85 -14.91 -1.36
C LEU A 263 12.27 -14.54 -1.77
N ARG A 264 12.73 -15.04 -2.92
CA ARG A 264 14.05 -14.68 -3.48
C ARG A 264 14.03 -14.65 -5.00
N ILE A 265 14.95 -13.87 -5.57
CA ILE A 265 15.28 -13.91 -6.99
C ILE A 265 16.51 -14.82 -7.12
N PRO A 266 16.43 -15.97 -7.82
CA PRO A 266 17.49 -16.97 -7.83
C PRO A 266 18.59 -16.63 -8.84
N TRP A 267 19.15 -15.43 -8.77
CA TRP A 267 20.31 -15.06 -9.57
C TRP A 267 21.54 -15.88 -9.15
N THR A 268 22.44 -16.12 -10.12
CA THR A 268 23.66 -16.93 -9.90
C THR A 268 24.87 -16.08 -9.55
N ASP A 269 24.88 -14.82 -9.99
CA ASP A 269 25.95 -13.85 -9.76
C ASP A 269 25.27 -12.52 -9.43
N PRO A 270 25.37 -11.99 -8.20
CA PRO A 270 26.24 -12.47 -7.10
C PRO A 270 25.72 -13.71 -6.36
N GLY A 271 24.46 -14.08 -6.57
CA GLY A 271 23.78 -15.11 -5.81
C GLY A 271 22.31 -14.75 -5.63
N PRO A 272 21.56 -15.52 -4.82
CA PRO A 272 20.16 -15.23 -4.58
C PRO A 272 19.99 -13.90 -3.86
N VAL A 273 19.02 -13.11 -4.30
CA VAL A 273 18.62 -11.86 -3.64
C VAL A 273 17.28 -12.08 -2.95
N GLU A 274 17.24 -11.92 -1.63
CA GLU A 274 16.01 -11.99 -0.84
C GLU A 274 15.07 -10.83 -1.18
N VAL A 275 13.77 -11.11 -1.21
CA VAL A 275 12.73 -10.12 -1.45
C VAL A 275 11.99 -9.90 -0.15
N ARG A 276 12.09 -8.69 0.41
CA ARG A 276 11.37 -8.26 1.62
C ARG A 276 10.41 -7.13 1.30
N TYR A 277 9.33 -7.05 2.07
CA TYR A 277 8.35 -6.00 1.93
C TYR A 277 8.41 -5.01 3.09
N TRP A 278 8.02 -3.75 2.84
CA TRP A 278 7.88 -2.76 3.92
C TRP A 278 6.93 -3.21 5.04
N ARG A 279 5.96 -4.06 4.72
CA ARG A 279 5.09 -4.73 5.69
C ARG A 279 5.86 -5.60 6.68
N ASP A 280 6.95 -6.24 6.25
CA ASP A 280 7.77 -7.07 7.12
C ASP A 280 8.53 -6.19 8.13
N ILE A 281 9.05 -5.04 7.66
CA ILE A 281 9.69 -4.02 8.49
C ILE A 281 8.73 -3.51 9.57
N THR A 282 7.52 -3.08 9.20
CA THR A 282 6.54 -2.56 10.16
C THR A 282 6.04 -3.65 11.10
N THR A 283 5.86 -4.89 10.61
CA THR A 283 5.51 -6.04 11.46
C THR A 283 6.58 -6.31 12.53
N ALA A 284 7.86 -6.35 12.13
CA ALA A 284 8.96 -6.60 13.05
C ALA A 284 9.04 -5.50 14.11
N LEU A 285 9.01 -4.23 13.70
CA LEU A 285 9.00 -3.09 14.62
C LEU A 285 7.83 -3.14 15.60
N ARG A 286 6.60 -3.40 15.12
CA ARG A 286 5.42 -3.52 15.99
C ARG A 286 5.51 -4.69 16.96
N THR A 287 6.15 -5.79 16.56
CA THR A 287 6.37 -6.94 17.44
C THR A 287 7.33 -6.56 18.57
N LEU A 288 8.48 -5.97 18.24
CA LEU A 288 9.47 -5.53 19.23
C LEU A 288 8.91 -4.46 20.18
N LEU A 289 8.24 -3.45 19.63
CA LEU A 289 7.62 -2.38 20.43
C LEU A 289 6.61 -2.95 21.44
N ARG A 290 5.70 -3.83 21.00
CA ARG A 290 4.68 -4.44 21.88
C ARG A 290 5.29 -5.36 22.94
N ALA A 291 6.38 -6.05 22.60
CA ALA A 291 7.10 -6.89 23.55
C ALA A 291 7.88 -6.07 24.60
N GLY A 292 8.09 -4.76 24.36
CA GLY A 292 8.96 -3.92 25.18
C GLY A 292 10.45 -4.13 24.88
N GLU A 293 10.77 -4.77 23.75
CA GLU A 293 12.14 -5.00 23.26
C GLU A 293 12.66 -3.73 22.58
N ILE A 294 12.81 -2.67 23.38
CA ILE A 294 13.26 -1.35 22.92
C ILE A 294 14.73 -1.12 23.25
N VAL A 295 15.43 -0.38 22.39
CA VAL A 295 16.80 0.08 22.65
C VAL A 295 16.79 1.16 23.74
N ASP A 296 16.03 2.23 23.48
CA ASP A 296 15.79 3.36 24.38
C ASP A 296 14.48 4.07 23.97
N ASP A 297 14.05 5.06 24.75
CA ASP A 297 12.81 5.80 24.49
C ASP A 297 12.85 6.58 23.18
N HIS A 298 14.02 7.07 22.76
CA HIS A 298 14.18 7.83 21.52
C HIS A 298 14.01 6.91 20.30
N TRP A 299 14.62 5.73 20.34
CA TRP A 299 14.46 4.69 19.33
C TRP A 299 13.01 4.21 19.28
N ALA A 300 12.37 3.99 20.43
CA ALA A 300 10.98 3.55 20.49
C ALA A 300 10.04 4.58 19.85
N ALA A 301 10.21 5.87 20.15
CA ALA A 301 9.45 6.96 19.53
C ALA A 301 9.69 7.04 18.02
N ASN A 302 10.94 6.87 17.59
CA ASN A 302 11.30 6.90 16.17
C ASN A 302 10.72 5.70 15.41
N ALA A 303 10.78 4.51 15.99
CA ALA A 303 10.22 3.27 15.44
C ALA A 303 8.69 3.31 15.35
N TYR A 304 8.02 3.83 16.39
CA TYR A 304 6.58 4.02 16.40
C TYR A 304 6.14 4.98 15.30
N LEU A 305 6.81 6.14 15.19
CA LEU A 305 6.52 7.11 14.15
C LEU A 305 6.81 6.56 12.75
N PHE A 306 7.90 5.81 12.60
CA PHE A 306 8.21 5.12 11.35
C PHE A 306 7.08 4.18 10.93
N CYS A 307 6.55 3.37 11.86
CA CYS A 307 5.40 2.50 11.58
C CYS A 307 4.19 3.31 11.10
N ALA A 308 3.82 4.37 11.82
CA ALA A 308 2.67 5.20 11.47
C ALA A 308 2.80 5.78 10.05
N VAL A 309 3.96 6.35 9.72
CA VAL A 309 4.20 6.96 8.40
C VAL A 309 4.33 5.92 7.29
N ALA A 310 5.08 4.82 7.52
CA ALA A 310 5.27 3.78 6.52
C ALA A 310 3.96 3.06 6.19
N GLU A 311 3.15 2.74 7.20
CA GLU A 311 1.85 2.10 7.01
C GLU A 311 0.90 2.98 6.20
N GLN A 312 0.84 4.29 6.50
CA GLN A 312 -0.05 5.20 5.77
C GLN A 312 0.48 5.56 4.37
N GLN A 313 1.79 5.75 4.18
CA GLN A 313 2.36 6.20 2.89
C GLN A 313 2.81 5.08 1.96
N LEU A 314 3.44 4.04 2.50
CA LEU A 314 4.00 2.95 1.70
C LEU A 314 3.03 1.77 1.59
N LEU A 315 2.17 1.54 2.58
CA LEU A 315 1.17 0.48 2.54
C LEU A 315 -0.24 1.00 2.21
N ASN A 316 -0.44 2.32 2.16
CA ASN A 316 -1.72 3.01 1.94
C ASN A 316 -2.77 2.69 3.01
N PHE A 317 -2.37 2.29 4.22
CA PHE A 317 -3.31 1.97 5.28
C PHE A 317 -4.07 3.22 5.74
N VAL A 318 -5.35 3.00 6.04
CA VAL A 318 -6.29 4.02 6.49
C VAL A 318 -6.15 4.20 8.01
N SER A 319 -6.16 5.45 8.47
CA SER A 319 -6.11 5.77 9.89
C SER A 319 -7.40 5.39 10.62
N HIS A 320 -7.36 5.25 11.96
CA HIS A 320 -8.56 4.97 12.75
C HIS A 320 -9.62 6.09 12.67
N PRO A 321 -9.27 7.39 12.69
CA PRO A 321 -10.24 8.46 12.42
C PRO A 321 -10.93 8.33 11.07
N ASP A 322 -10.17 8.02 10.01
CA ASP A 322 -10.74 7.85 8.66
C ASP A 322 -11.61 6.61 8.56
N ALA A 323 -11.18 5.49 9.13
CA ALA A 323 -11.99 4.27 9.18
C ALA A 323 -13.33 4.51 9.89
N LYS A 324 -13.36 5.31 10.97
CA LYS A 324 -14.60 5.71 11.64
C LYS A 324 -15.47 6.61 10.76
N ARG A 325 -14.87 7.56 10.05
CA ARG A 325 -15.58 8.44 9.11
C ARG A 325 -16.20 7.63 7.97
N PHE A 326 -15.48 6.65 7.45
CA PHE A 326 -15.95 5.73 6.43
C PHE A 326 -17.03 4.76 6.91
N ALA A 327 -17.00 4.37 8.19
CA ALA A 327 -18.02 3.53 8.82
C ALA A 327 -19.32 4.30 9.14
N SER A 328 -19.29 5.64 9.12
CA SER A 328 -20.44 6.51 9.37
C SER A 328 -20.34 7.76 8.49
N PRO A 329 -20.47 7.59 7.16
CA PRO A 329 -20.20 8.65 6.20
C PRO A 329 -21.22 9.78 6.34
N ALA A 330 -20.76 11.03 6.36
CA ALA A 330 -21.62 12.21 6.45
C ALA A 330 -22.14 12.67 5.08
N ASN A 331 -21.56 12.16 3.98
CA ASN A 331 -21.92 12.52 2.61
C ASN A 331 -21.62 11.37 1.63
N VAL A 332 -22.13 11.51 0.40
CA VAL A 332 -21.99 10.50 -0.67
C VAL A 332 -20.53 10.24 -1.05
N VAL A 333 -19.68 11.27 -1.03
CA VAL A 333 -18.25 11.09 -1.34
C VAL A 333 -17.59 10.17 -0.33
N GLU A 334 -17.86 10.37 0.96
CA GLU A 334 -17.38 9.50 2.04
C GLU A 334 -17.96 8.08 1.96
N ALA A 335 -19.23 7.94 1.56
CA ALA A 335 -19.85 6.64 1.36
C ALA A 335 -19.19 5.83 0.23
N LEU A 336 -18.57 6.50 -0.74
CA LEU A 336 -17.89 5.86 -1.88
C LEU A 336 -16.41 5.61 -1.66
N ARG A 337 -15.78 6.27 -0.69
CA ARG A 337 -14.35 6.09 -0.40
C ARG A 337 -13.95 4.65 -0.04
N PRO A 338 -14.71 3.90 0.78
CA PRO A 338 -14.34 2.53 1.12
C PRO A 338 -14.20 1.64 -0.10
N HIS A 339 -15.05 1.85 -1.10
CA HIS A 339 -15.06 1.10 -2.35
C HIS A 339 -13.84 1.34 -3.23
N GLN A 340 -13.43 2.60 -3.32
CA GLN A 340 -12.19 2.96 -4.01
C GLN A 340 -10.96 2.34 -3.32
N LEU A 341 -11.11 1.94 -2.05
CA LEU A 341 -10.05 1.43 -1.19
C LEU A 341 -10.24 -0.04 -0.80
N THR A 342 -11.19 -0.79 -1.38
CA THR A 342 -11.53 -2.17 -0.94
C THR A 342 -10.29 -3.07 -0.86
N ASP A 343 -9.50 -3.11 -1.92
CA ASP A 343 -8.25 -3.90 -1.98
C ASP A 343 -7.25 -3.49 -0.87
N THR A 344 -7.26 -2.23 -0.46
CA THR A 344 -6.40 -1.70 0.60
C THR A 344 -6.96 -2.00 1.99
N ILE A 345 -8.27 -1.84 2.19
CA ILE A 345 -8.96 -2.15 3.45
C ILE A 345 -8.84 -3.65 3.76
N ASP A 346 -9.01 -4.53 2.79
CA ASP A 346 -8.90 -5.98 2.99
C ASP A 346 -7.47 -6.41 3.35
N ARG A 347 -6.46 -5.81 2.71
CA ARG A 347 -5.05 -6.03 3.06
C ARG A 347 -4.74 -5.54 4.46
N GLN A 348 -5.23 -4.35 4.83
CA GLN A 348 -5.04 -3.79 6.17
C GLN A 348 -5.75 -4.63 7.24
N LEU A 349 -6.96 -5.10 6.97
CA LEU A 349 -7.69 -6.02 7.86
C LEU A 349 -6.88 -7.30 8.10
N THR A 350 -6.41 -7.93 7.02
CA THR A 350 -5.58 -9.15 7.10
C THR A 350 -4.31 -8.89 7.91
N TYR A 351 -3.63 -7.77 7.65
CA TYR A 351 -2.44 -7.36 8.37
C TYR A 351 -2.71 -7.20 9.87
N LEU A 352 -3.68 -6.37 10.25
CA LEU A 352 -3.98 -6.08 11.65
C LEU A 352 -4.52 -7.28 12.42
N GLN A 353 -5.27 -8.17 11.76
CA GLN A 353 -5.73 -9.42 12.38
C GLN A 353 -4.56 -10.34 12.74
N GLN A 354 -3.58 -10.49 11.85
CA GLN A 354 -2.36 -11.24 12.14
C GLN A 354 -1.53 -10.61 13.25
N GLN A 355 -1.49 -9.28 13.32
CA GLN A 355 -0.80 -8.58 14.41
C GLN A 355 -1.51 -8.82 15.75
N ASN A 356 -2.84 -8.73 15.79
CA ASN A 356 -3.62 -8.84 17.03
C ASN A 356 -3.71 -10.25 17.62
N THR A 357 -3.31 -11.29 16.88
CA THR A 357 -3.24 -12.67 17.38
C THR A 357 -1.86 -13.04 17.92
N ARG A 358 -0.84 -12.23 17.62
CA ARG A 358 0.52 -12.34 18.18
C ARG A 358 0.63 -11.42 19.38
#